data_AF-A0A842LTM0-F1
#
_entry.id   AF-A0A842LTM0-F1
#
_cell.length_a   1.000
_cell.length_b   1.000
_cell.length_c   1.000
_cell.angle_alpha   90.00
_cell.angle_beta   90.00
_cell.angle_gamma   90.00
#
_symmetry.space_group_name_H-M   'P 1'
#
loop_
_entity.id
_entity.type
_entity.pdbx_description
1 polymer ?
#
loop_
_entity_poly.entity_id
_entity_poly.type
_entity_poly.pdbx_seq_one_letter_code
_entity_poly.pdbx_strand_id
1 'polypeptide(L)'
;MKKENRIATCDELCRYIKEEVKPGDTVRLSLGRVYIPGKVVTNNSGVLQIKIDSDMIKGLTTIDVEKLKEYLIELEHECEGGVCLIEAVDE
;
A
#
# COMPACT_ATOMS: atom_id res chain seq x y z
N MET A 1 -1.94 -8.29 17.83
CA MET A 1 -2.21 -8.19 16.38
C MET A 1 -1.65 -9.41 15.69
N LYS A 2 -2.42 -10.01 14.77
CA LYS A 2 -1.94 -11.11 13.93
C LYS A 2 -1.00 -10.51 12.87
N LYS A 3 0.14 -11.15 12.61
CA LYS A 3 1.04 -10.78 11.51
C LYS A 3 1.01 -11.89 10.46
N GLU A 4 0.86 -11.51 9.20
CA GLU A 4 0.83 -12.41 8.06
C GLU A 4 1.78 -11.90 6.99
N ASN A 5 2.55 -12.81 6.37
CA ASN A 5 3.43 -12.50 5.25
C ASN A 5 2.94 -13.30 4.04
N ARG A 6 2.83 -12.65 2.89
CA ARG A 6 2.37 -13.23 1.62
C ARG A 6 3.31 -12.82 0.49
N ILE A 7 3.32 -13.64 -0.55
CA ILE A 7 3.91 -13.32 -1.84
C ILE A 7 2.74 -13.28 -2.83
N ALA A 8 2.75 -12.30 -3.71
CA ALA A 8 1.71 -12.09 -4.72
C ALA A 8 2.32 -11.55 -6.01
N THR A 9 1.64 -11.74 -7.14
CA THR A 9 2.01 -11.00 -8.37
C THR A 9 1.66 -9.51 -8.22
N CYS A 10 2.19 -8.64 -9.07
CA CYS A 10 1.81 -7.22 -9.01
C CYS A 10 0.31 -7.01 -9.28
N ASP A 11 -0.31 -7.83 -10.13
CA ASP A 11 -1.76 -7.81 -10.38
C ASP A 11 -2.56 -8.19 -9.14
N GLU A 12 -2.12 -9.24 -8.44
CA GLU A 12 -2.77 -9.69 -7.21
C GLU A 12 -2.62 -8.67 -6.09
N LEU A 13 -1.45 -8.03 -5.99
CA LEU A 13 -1.22 -6.95 -5.04
C LEU A 13 -2.10 -5.72 -5.35
N CYS A 14 -2.22 -5.33 -6.63
CA CYS A 14 -3.14 -4.27 -7.05
C CYS A 14 -4.59 -4.60 -6.66
N ARG A 15 -5.03 -5.84 -6.89
CA ARG A 15 -6.37 -6.30 -6.49
C ARG A 15 -6.55 -6.26 -4.97
N TYR A 16 -5.58 -6.76 -4.20
CA TYR A 16 -5.61 -6.68 -2.74
C TYR A 16 -5.78 -5.24 -2.26
N ILE A 17 -5.02 -4.29 -2.80
CA ILE A 17 -5.14 -2.88 -2.45
C ILE A 17 -6.55 -2.37 -2.72
N LYS A 18 -7.16 -2.72 -3.85
CA LYS A 18 -8.52 -2.28 -4.20
C LYS A 18 -9.58 -2.82 -3.23
N GLU A 19 -9.43 -4.08 -2.83
CA GLU A 19 -10.46 -4.82 -2.11
C GLU A 19 -10.33 -4.72 -0.60
N GLU A 20 -9.11 -4.69 -0.07
CA GLU A 20 -8.83 -4.86 1.36
C GLU A 20 -8.38 -3.56 2.05
N VAL A 21 -7.68 -2.66 1.36
CA VAL A 21 -7.20 -1.40 1.97
C VAL A 21 -8.33 -0.38 2.06
N LYS A 22 -8.63 0.12 3.26
CA LYS A 22 -9.74 1.04 3.54
C LYS A 22 -9.26 2.39 4.10
N PRO A 23 -10.10 3.44 3.99
CA PRO A 23 -9.86 4.69 4.70
C PRO A 23 -9.67 4.44 6.20
N GLY A 24 -8.61 5.01 6.77
CA GLY A 24 -8.23 4.81 8.17
C GLY A 24 -7.14 3.78 8.40
N ASP A 25 -6.86 2.90 7.43
CA ASP A 25 -5.76 1.95 7.53
C ASP A 25 -4.40 2.64 7.36
N THR A 26 -3.36 1.99 7.85
CA THR A 26 -1.97 2.41 7.65
C THR A 26 -1.36 1.54 6.56
N VAL A 27 -0.72 2.19 5.58
CA VAL A 27 0.02 1.51 4.52
C VAL A 27 1.46 1.99 4.49
N ARG A 28 2.35 1.07 4.15
CA ARG A 28 3.74 1.34 3.83
C ARG A 28 4.00 0.73 2.46
N LEU A 29 3.97 1.58 1.44
CA LEU A 29 4.12 1.18 0.04
C LEU A 29 5.56 1.35 -0.42
N SER A 30 6.14 0.27 -0.93
CA SER A 30 7.43 0.27 -1.60
C SER A 30 7.21 0.27 -3.11
N LEU A 31 7.62 1.36 -3.76
CA LEU A 31 7.50 1.61 -5.20
C LEU A 31 8.87 1.95 -5.78
N GLY A 32 9.54 1.00 -6.41
CA GLY A 32 10.90 1.20 -6.95
C GLY A 32 11.88 1.65 -5.86
N ARG A 33 12.31 2.91 -5.90
CA ARG A 33 13.21 3.52 -4.90
C ARG A 33 12.50 4.38 -3.86
N VAL A 34 11.18 4.42 -3.90
CA VAL A 34 10.36 5.27 -3.05
C VAL A 34 9.64 4.41 -2.03
N TYR A 35 9.69 4.87 -0.78
CA TYR A 35 8.95 4.28 0.32
C TYR A 35 7.96 5.30 0.86
N ILE A 36 6.68 4.94 0.90
CA ILE A 36 5.58 5.85 1.24
C ILE A 36 4.82 5.28 2.44
N PRO A 37 5.21 5.68 3.67
CA PRO A 37 4.46 5.37 4.87
C PRO A 37 3.34 6.41 5.07
N GLY A 38 2.15 5.95 5.42
CA GLY A 38 1.11 6.88 5.82
C GLY A 38 -0.26 6.25 6.03
N LYS A 39 -1.19 7.12 6.43
CA LYS A 39 -2.58 6.76 6.68
C LYS A 39 -3.41 6.97 5.44
N VAL A 40 -4.20 5.96 5.07
CA VAL A 40 -5.12 6.03 3.93
C VAL A 40 -6.27 6.97 4.28
N VAL A 41 -6.46 7.99 3.45
CA VAL A 41 -7.56 8.95 3.55
C VAL A 41 -8.73 8.50 2.68
N THR A 42 -8.45 8.07 1.45
CA THR A 42 -9.43 7.48 0.53
C THR A 42 -8.79 6.38 -0.30
N ASN A 43 -9.61 5.42 -0.76
CA ASN A 43 -9.23 4.42 -1.75
C ASN A 43 -10.38 4.29 -2.76
N ASN A 44 -10.18 4.86 -3.95
CA ASN A 44 -11.15 4.80 -5.04
C ASN A 44 -10.65 3.81 -6.09
N SER A 45 -10.96 2.53 -5.88
CA SER A 45 -10.57 1.45 -6.81
C SER A 45 -9.07 1.40 -7.12
N GLY A 46 -8.22 1.56 -6.09
CA GLY A 46 -6.77 1.51 -6.22
C GLY A 46 -6.12 2.89 -6.42
N VAL A 47 -6.93 3.94 -6.53
CA VAL A 47 -6.44 5.32 -6.40
C VAL A 47 -6.47 5.71 -4.93
N LEU A 48 -5.30 5.61 -4.29
CA LEU A 48 -5.10 5.89 -2.87
C LEU A 48 -4.78 7.37 -2.65
N GLN A 49 -5.46 8.01 -1.73
CA GLN A 49 -4.97 9.24 -1.11
C GLN A 49 -4.36 8.89 0.25
N ILE A 50 -3.08 9.20 0.43
CA ILE A 50 -2.31 8.85 1.62
C ILE A 50 -1.83 10.12 2.29
N LYS A 51 -2.12 10.27 3.58
CA LYS A 51 -1.50 11.28 4.42
C LYS A 51 -0.17 10.73 4.92
N ILE A 52 0.92 11.29 4.39
CA ILE A 52 2.28 10.83 4.68
C ILE A 52 2.58 11.03 6.17
N ASP A 53 3.09 9.97 6.79
CA ASP A 53 3.56 9.98 8.18
C ASP A 53 5.10 10.02 8.19
N SER A 54 5.64 11.23 8.01
CA SER A 54 7.09 11.48 8.02
C SER A 54 7.39 12.84 8.64
N ASP A 55 8.45 12.90 9.44
CA ASP A 55 8.94 14.14 10.03
C ASP A 55 9.57 15.08 8.99
N MET A 56 10.12 14.51 7.91
CA MET A 56 10.80 15.27 6.85
C MET A 56 9.83 15.79 5.78
N ILE A 57 8.84 14.99 5.41
CA ILE A 57 7.87 15.32 4.35
C ILE A 57 6.47 15.15 4.90
N LYS A 58 5.74 16.26 5.03
CA LYS A 58 4.33 16.26 5.43
C LYS A 58 3.47 16.56 4.21
N GLY A 59 2.37 15.82 4.05
CA GLY A 59 1.45 16.11 2.96
C GLY A 59 0.45 15.00 2.67
N LEU A 60 -0.43 15.29 1.72
CA LEU A 60 -1.30 14.33 1.06
C LEU A 60 -0.69 13.99 -0.29
N THR A 61 -0.51 12.71 -0.56
CA THR A 61 -0.13 12.22 -1.88
C THR A 61 -1.24 11.36 -2.46
N THR A 62 -1.33 11.32 -3.78
CA THR A 62 -2.30 10.48 -4.48
C THR A 62 -1.53 9.52 -5.37
N ILE A 63 -1.84 8.22 -5.22
CA ILE A 63 -1.16 7.13 -5.90
C ILE A 63 -2.21 6.32 -6.65
N ASP A 64 -1.99 6.14 -7.94
CA ASP A 64 -2.75 5.21 -8.78
C ASP A 64 -1.92 3.94 -8.93
N VAL A 65 -2.26 2.90 -8.14
CA VAL A 65 -1.40 1.70 -8.03
C VAL A 65 -1.32 0.91 -9.33
N GLU A 66 -2.35 0.98 -10.18
CA GLU A 66 -2.36 0.30 -11.48
C GLU A 66 -1.35 0.95 -12.44
N LYS A 67 -1.26 2.29 -12.42
CA LYS A 67 -0.29 3.02 -13.25
C LYS A 67 1.16 2.86 -12.79
N LEU A 68 1.35 2.50 -11.53
CA LEU A 68 2.67 2.28 -10.94
C LEU A 68 2.97 0.79 -10.72
N LYS A 69 2.19 -0.10 -11.33
CA LYS A 69 2.24 -1.54 -11.09
C LYS A 69 3.65 -2.12 -11.30
N GLU A 70 4.32 -1.71 -12.38
CA GLU A 70 5.69 -2.15 -12.72
C GLU A 70 6.75 -1.75 -11.67
N TYR A 71 6.40 -0.83 -10.77
CA TYR A 71 7.27 -0.40 -9.68
C TYR A 71 6.86 -0.98 -8.33
N LEU A 72 5.74 -1.70 -8.21
CA LEU A 72 5.32 -2.31 -6.95
C LEU A 72 6.34 -3.35 -6.51
N ILE A 73 6.84 -3.18 -5.29
CA ILE A 73 7.77 -4.12 -4.66
C ILE A 73 7.11 -4.76 -3.45
N GLU A 74 6.44 -3.97 -2.61
CA GLU A 74 5.90 -4.45 -1.35
C GLU A 74 4.80 -3.53 -0.83
N LEU A 75 3.83 -4.12 -0.12
CA LEU A 75 2.88 -3.44 0.72
C LEU A 75 2.94 -4.03 2.13
N GLU A 76 3.17 -3.17 3.13
CA GLU A 76 2.74 -3.47 4.50
C GLU A 76 1.41 -2.77 4.77
N HIS A 77 0.37 -3.56 5.04
CA HIS A 77 -0.97 -3.08 5.35
C HIS A 77 -1.30 -3.39 6.82
N GLU A 78 -1.59 -2.35 7.58
CA GLU A 78 -1.97 -2.43 8.99
C GLU A 78 -3.40 -1.90 9.17
N CYS A 79 -4.28 -2.78 9.66
CA CYS A 79 -5.69 -2.51 9.95
C CYS A 79 -6.06 -3.07 11.33
N GLU A 80 -7.32 -2.91 11.76
CA GLU A 80 -7.79 -3.43 13.06
C GLU A 80 -7.58 -4.95 13.23
N GLY A 81 -7.61 -5.70 12.13
CA GLY A 81 -7.42 -7.16 12.12
C GLY A 81 -5.96 -7.61 12.31
N GLY A 82 -4.99 -6.73 12.07
CA GLY A 82 -3.57 -7.07 12.16
C GLY A 82 -2.72 -6.40 11.07
N VAL A 83 -1.55 -6.99 10.83
CA VAL A 83 -0.58 -6.51 9.85
C VAL A 83 -0.36 -7.60 8.79
N CYS A 84 -0.53 -7.24 7.52
CA CYS A 84 -0.24 -8.09 6.37
C CYS A 84 0.90 -7.47 5.56
N LEU A 85 2.01 -8.20 5.42
CA LEU A 85 3.10 -7.85 4.52
C LEU A 85 2.94 -8.66 3.23
N ILE A 86 2.95 -7.99 2.09
CA ILE A 86 2.78 -8.63 0.78
C ILE A 86 3.93 -8.18 -0.11
N GLU A 87 4.81 -9.11 -0.46
CA GLU A 87 5.89 -8.90 -1.42
C GLU A 87 5.40 -9.20 -2.84
N ALA A 88 5.70 -8.29 -3.78
CA ALA A 88 5.38 -8.44 -5.18
C ALA A 88 6.51 -9.21 -5.89
N VAL A 89 6.17 -10.31 -6.56
CA VAL A 89 7.11 -11.12 -7.35
C VAL A 89 6.48 -11.42 -8.69
N ASP A 90 6.96 -10.75 -9.73
CA ASP A 90 6.71 -11.08 -11.13
C ASP A 90 8.03 -11.56 -11.76
N GLU A 91 7.98 -12.65 -12.54
CA GLU A 91 9.16 -13.26 -13.21
C GLU A 91 9.80 -12.36 -14.27
#